data_AF-A0AA36NLN1-F1
#
_entry.id   AF-A0AA36NLN1-F1
#
_cell.length_a   1.000
_cell.length_b   1.000
_cell.length_c   1.000
_cell.angle_alpha   90.00
_cell.angle_beta   90.00
_cell.angle_gamma   90.00
#
_symmetry.space_group_name_H-M   'P 1'
#
loop_
_entity.id
_entity.type
_entity.pdbx_description
1 polymer ?
#
loop_
_entity_poly.entity_id
_entity_poly.type
_entity_poly.pdbx_seq_one_letter_code
_entity_poly.pdbx_strand_id
1 'polypeptide(L)'
;MAIKYACGTWLLMVVVLVARSGITGLGGSCLLLPCLVYLPMIVLLLVFLLGHQIVGETPSLWVDKLCIHQTDPDLKAEQIAALAVFVARSQRMLILWDDTYFERLWCNLELATHARFCGAEKVEVLPLWLAPWLLASILLDILGVTLFFQLEPVFPKWSEAVTRYAAAMLGETRGGSYFVACFAVWLMSSIVYLPISIPCFFSFRMKLRSHQLMLNQMAAFDVKNAKCSLPADREPITQHVRELFRDRDGREEDAKGTGDVDAGEVCLQNYAVNYFPDPLQRFNVYVRGKLRDSVIAQIGDELFVPWRTCLIAFLPMILYSSANVLGCDNAPCEISFRLQGFRSASECMITNAAAWVLCITLAFPLTYPILLRMLKLIFSFGDGVPQHVAAFLCCPLAFMYNYICGGLIWASLIPLVLQYSVNKLLFFLLVLVVLSVQLAWLFSGHIRQRNEMSCRCTKRYEAVSGNSHAT
;
A
#
# COMPACT_ATOMS: atom_id res chain seq x y z
N MET A 1 7.60 -10.84 1.73
CA MET A 1 8.02 -12.05 2.46
C MET A 1 7.30 -12.19 3.79
N ALA A 2 7.43 -11.22 4.72
CA ALA A 2 6.79 -11.25 6.04
C ALA A 2 5.30 -11.64 6.04
N ILE A 3 4.50 -11.06 5.13
CA ILE A 3 3.08 -11.40 4.98
C ILE A 3 2.85 -12.89 4.68
N LYS A 4 3.68 -13.51 3.82
CA LYS A 4 3.55 -14.94 3.49
C LYS A 4 3.74 -15.82 4.73
N TYR A 5 4.76 -15.51 5.53
CA TYR A 5 5.03 -16.23 6.79
C TYR A 5 3.92 -16.01 7.82
N ALA A 6 3.43 -14.78 7.97
CA ALA A 6 2.30 -14.48 8.85
C ALA A 6 1.03 -15.27 8.44
N CYS A 7 0.67 -15.26 7.16
CA CYS A 7 -0.46 -16.04 6.65
C CYS A 7 -0.23 -17.56 6.80
N GLY A 8 0.99 -18.04 6.59
CA GLY A 8 1.36 -19.45 6.81
C GLY A 8 1.18 -19.87 8.27
N THR A 9 1.65 -19.05 9.22
CA THR A 9 1.45 -19.26 10.66
C THR A 9 -0.02 -19.23 11.04
N TRP A 10 -0.79 -18.27 10.52
CA TRP A 10 -2.24 -18.21 10.74
C TRP A 10 -2.93 -19.49 10.26
N LEU A 11 -2.65 -19.93 9.03
CA LEU A 11 -3.26 -21.13 8.46
C LEU A 11 -2.91 -22.38 9.29
N LEU A 12 -1.65 -22.52 9.69
CA LEU A 12 -1.20 -23.60 10.55
C LEU A 12 -1.97 -23.60 11.88
N MET A 13 -2.13 -22.44 12.51
CA MET A 13 -2.85 -22.32 13.78
C MET A 13 -4.34 -22.62 13.64
N VAL A 14 -4.99 -22.20 12.54
CA VAL A 14 -6.39 -22.57 12.25
C VAL A 14 -6.52 -24.09 12.18
N VAL A 15 -5.64 -24.76 11.40
CA VAL A 15 -5.67 -26.23 11.24
C VAL A 15 -5.45 -26.94 12.57
N VAL A 16 -4.46 -26.52 13.36
CA VAL A 16 -4.15 -27.14 14.67
C VAL A 16 -5.32 -26.99 15.65
N LEU A 17 -5.91 -25.79 15.75
CA LEU A 17 -7.03 -25.53 16.66
C LEU A 17 -8.28 -26.33 16.27
N VAL A 18 -8.61 -26.34 14.97
CA VAL A 18 -9.76 -27.09 14.44
C VAL A 18 -9.56 -28.60 14.58
N ALA A 19 -8.36 -29.12 14.32
CA ALA A 19 -8.07 -30.55 14.48
C ALA A 19 -8.19 -31.00 15.94
N ARG A 20 -7.82 -30.13 16.90
CA ARG A 20 -7.86 -30.45 18.33
C ARG A 20 -9.26 -30.37 18.93
N SER A 21 -10.02 -29.33 18.61
CA SER A 21 -11.29 -29.01 19.29
C SER A 21 -12.52 -29.17 18.41
N GLY A 22 -12.34 -29.48 17.12
CA GLY A 22 -13.40 -29.37 16.13
C GLY A 22 -13.73 -27.91 15.78
N ILE A 23 -14.52 -27.70 14.73
CA ILE A 23 -14.89 -26.37 14.24
C ILE A 23 -15.76 -25.61 15.25
N THR A 24 -16.71 -26.30 15.89
CA THR A 24 -17.66 -25.70 16.85
C THR A 24 -17.16 -25.73 18.29
N GLY A 25 -16.16 -26.54 18.62
CA GLY A 25 -15.60 -26.63 19.97
C GLY A 25 -14.66 -25.49 20.34
N LEU A 26 -14.43 -24.54 19.42
CA LEU A 26 -13.64 -23.34 19.65
C LEU A 26 -14.47 -22.14 20.16
N GLY A 27 -15.81 -22.26 20.21
CA GLY A 27 -16.69 -21.20 20.68
C GLY A 27 -16.32 -20.70 22.09
N GLY A 28 -16.13 -19.39 22.23
CA GLY A 28 -15.70 -18.77 23.49
C GLY A 28 -14.27 -19.04 23.94
N SER A 29 -13.43 -19.67 23.09
CA SER A 29 -12.05 -19.95 23.46
C SER A 29 -11.20 -18.68 23.51
N CYS A 30 -10.58 -18.43 24.67
CA CYS A 30 -9.62 -17.34 24.87
C CYS A 30 -8.31 -17.51 24.06
N LEU A 31 -8.07 -18.69 23.48
CA LEU A 31 -6.88 -18.98 22.67
C LEU A 31 -6.98 -18.42 21.24
N LEU A 32 -8.18 -18.09 20.77
CA LEU A 32 -8.38 -17.67 19.38
C LEU A 32 -7.61 -16.39 19.05
N LEU A 33 -7.68 -15.36 19.90
CA LEU A 33 -6.99 -14.10 19.65
C LEU A 33 -5.45 -14.24 19.70
N PRO A 34 -4.84 -14.82 20.75
CA PRO A 34 -3.39 -15.02 20.79
C PRO A 34 -2.86 -15.89 19.63
N CYS A 35 -3.55 -16.98 19.30
CA CYS A 35 -3.09 -17.93 18.28
C CYS A 35 -3.33 -17.44 16.86
N LEU A 36 -4.49 -16.84 16.57
CA LEU A 36 -4.87 -16.48 15.19
C LEU A 36 -4.47 -15.06 14.82
N VAL A 37 -4.21 -14.18 15.79
CA VAL A 37 -3.81 -12.79 15.50
C VAL A 37 -2.40 -12.52 16.01
N TYR A 38 -2.16 -12.60 17.32
CA TYR A 38 -0.88 -12.15 17.88
C TYR A 38 0.32 -12.96 17.39
N LEU A 39 0.23 -14.29 17.36
CA LEU A 39 1.32 -15.14 16.90
C LEU A 39 1.69 -14.87 15.42
N PRO A 40 0.75 -14.87 14.45
CA PRO A 40 1.02 -14.44 13.08
C PRO A 40 1.60 -13.04 12.96
N MET A 41 1.13 -12.08 13.77
CA MET A 41 1.64 -10.70 13.76
C MET A 41 3.05 -10.60 14.34
N ILE A 42 3.39 -11.38 15.37
CA ILE A 42 4.76 -11.51 15.87
C ILE A 42 5.67 -12.07 14.77
N VAL A 43 5.24 -13.13 14.07
CA VAL A 43 5.99 -13.67 12.94
C VAL A 43 6.15 -12.63 11.82
N LEU A 44 5.11 -11.85 11.52
CA LEU A 44 5.20 -10.74 10.58
C LEU A 44 6.28 -9.76 10.98
N LEU A 45 6.29 -9.29 12.23
CA LEU A 45 7.25 -8.30 12.72
C LEU A 45 8.67 -8.86 12.74
N LEU A 46 8.85 -10.11 13.17
CA LEU A 46 10.15 -10.79 13.16
C LEU A 46 10.70 -10.92 11.74
N VAL A 47 9.90 -11.36 10.77
CA VAL A 47 10.35 -11.48 9.38
C VAL A 47 10.48 -10.12 8.71
N PHE A 48 9.70 -9.12 9.11
CA PHE A 48 9.85 -7.76 8.60
C PHE A 48 11.20 -7.15 9.03
N LEU A 49 11.57 -7.31 10.31
CA LEU A 49 12.80 -6.73 10.87
C LEU A 49 14.05 -7.56 10.56
N LEU A 50 13.94 -8.89 10.64
CA LEU A 50 15.07 -9.82 10.58
C LEU A 50 15.04 -10.75 9.37
N GLY A 51 14.06 -10.61 8.47
CA GLY A 51 13.89 -11.53 7.33
C GLY A 51 15.11 -11.60 6.41
N HIS A 52 15.87 -10.51 6.31
CA HIS A 52 17.13 -10.46 5.56
C HIS A 52 18.24 -11.33 6.16
N GLN A 53 18.18 -11.65 7.47
CA GLN A 53 19.11 -12.56 8.14
C GLN A 53 18.60 -14.01 8.11
N ILE A 54 17.28 -14.19 8.13
CA ILE A 54 16.62 -15.49 8.29
C ILE A 54 16.46 -16.21 6.94
N VAL A 55 16.26 -15.45 5.85
CA VAL A 55 15.98 -16.02 4.53
C VAL A 55 17.16 -15.72 3.60
N GLY A 56 17.85 -16.78 3.16
CA GLY A 56 19.17 -16.72 2.51
C GLY A 56 19.20 -16.08 1.11
N GLU A 57 18.07 -15.74 0.50
CA GLU A 57 18.03 -14.99 -0.75
C GLU A 57 17.98 -13.49 -0.47
N THR A 58 19.15 -12.89 -0.26
CA THR A 58 19.29 -11.43 -0.19
C THR A 58 19.82 -10.90 -1.52
N PRO A 59 19.27 -9.79 -2.05
CA PRO A 59 19.88 -9.13 -3.20
C PRO A 59 21.27 -8.65 -2.82
N SER A 60 22.22 -8.73 -3.76
CA SER A 60 23.51 -8.05 -3.61
C SER A 60 23.26 -6.54 -3.66
N LEU A 61 23.55 -5.84 -2.58
CA LEU A 61 23.38 -4.39 -2.47
C LEU A 61 24.73 -3.70 -2.56
N TRP A 62 24.81 -2.67 -3.39
CA TRP A 62 25.90 -1.71 -3.35
C TRP A 62 25.41 -0.47 -2.62
N VAL A 63 26.08 -0.11 -1.53
CA VAL A 63 25.77 1.06 -0.71
C VAL A 63 27.06 1.83 -0.54
N ASP A 64 27.10 3.05 -1.08
CA ASP A 64 28.27 3.93 -1.11
C ASP A 64 29.09 3.90 0.19
N LYS A 65 28.45 4.14 1.34
CA LYS A 65 29.07 4.25 2.64
C LYS A 65 29.63 2.93 3.17
N LEU A 66 29.12 1.80 2.69
CA LEU A 66 29.54 0.46 3.10
C LEU A 66 30.59 -0.12 2.14
N CYS A 67 30.54 0.25 0.86
CA CYS A 67 31.39 -0.29 -0.19
C CYS A 67 32.62 0.59 -0.47
N ILE A 68 32.53 1.90 -0.20
CA ILE A 68 33.65 2.84 -0.33
C ILE A 68 34.41 2.89 1.00
N HIS A 69 35.72 2.82 0.93
CA HIS A 69 36.64 2.91 2.03
C HIS A 69 36.48 4.26 2.72
N GLN A 70 36.20 4.25 4.03
CA GLN A 70 35.86 5.47 4.77
C GLN A 70 37.07 6.11 5.47
N THR A 71 38.16 5.38 5.66
CA THR A 71 39.31 5.81 6.50
C THR A 71 40.56 6.16 5.71
N ASP A 72 40.92 5.35 4.72
CA ASP A 72 42.01 5.60 3.76
C ASP A 72 41.54 6.57 2.65
N PRO A 73 42.16 7.76 2.52
CA PRO A 73 41.76 8.77 1.55
C PRO A 73 42.09 8.40 0.09
N ASP A 74 43.14 7.63 -0.16
CA ASP A 74 43.58 7.29 -1.51
C ASP A 74 42.66 6.22 -2.10
N LEU A 75 42.40 5.15 -1.33
CA LEU A 75 41.42 4.13 -1.71
C LEU A 75 40.02 4.71 -1.85
N LYS A 76 39.65 5.67 -0.99
CA LYS A 76 38.37 6.39 -1.09
C LYS A 76 38.29 7.16 -2.42
N ALA A 77 39.34 7.89 -2.78
CA ALA A 77 39.37 8.66 -4.03
C ALA A 77 39.28 7.73 -5.26
N GLU A 78 40.03 6.63 -5.27
CA GLU A 78 39.99 5.63 -6.34
C GLU A 78 38.58 5.02 -6.49
N GLN A 79 37.95 4.66 -5.38
CA GLN A 79 36.61 4.04 -5.39
C GLN A 79 35.50 5.04 -5.73
N ILE A 80 35.63 6.30 -5.32
CA ILE A 80 34.73 7.39 -5.75
C ILE A 80 34.84 7.59 -7.27
N ALA A 81 36.05 7.52 -7.84
CA ALA A 81 36.24 7.60 -9.28
C ALA A 81 35.56 6.43 -10.03
N ALA A 82 35.47 5.26 -9.41
CA ALA A 82 34.78 4.09 -9.95
C ALA A 82 33.26 4.04 -9.70
N LEU A 83 32.69 4.98 -8.93
CA LEU A 83 31.28 4.96 -8.50
C LEU A 83 30.30 4.83 -9.68
N ALA A 84 30.51 5.61 -10.74
CA ALA A 84 29.64 5.57 -11.91
C ALA A 84 29.61 4.18 -12.58
N VAL A 85 30.71 3.42 -12.51
CA VAL A 85 30.79 2.06 -13.06
C VAL A 85 29.90 1.10 -12.27
N PHE A 86 29.93 1.16 -10.93
CA PHE A 86 29.06 0.33 -10.09
C PHE A 86 27.58 0.64 -10.31
N VAL A 87 27.25 1.92 -10.40
CA VAL A 87 25.88 2.37 -10.68
C VAL A 87 25.44 1.91 -12.07
N ALA A 88 26.27 2.07 -13.10
CA ALA A 88 25.96 1.65 -14.46
C ALA A 88 25.75 0.13 -14.60
N ARG A 89 26.45 -0.68 -13.80
CA ARG A 89 26.33 -2.14 -13.80
C ARG A 89 25.21 -2.66 -12.88
N SER A 90 24.57 -1.78 -12.12
CA SER A 90 23.49 -2.17 -11.20
C SER A 90 22.22 -2.52 -11.98
N GLN A 91 21.60 -3.66 -11.66
CA GLN A 91 20.38 -4.11 -12.33
C GLN A 91 19.17 -3.22 -12.03
N ARG A 92 19.10 -2.66 -10.82
CA ARG A 92 18.03 -1.78 -10.31
C ARG A 92 18.63 -0.73 -9.40
N MET A 93 18.01 0.44 -9.34
CA MET A 93 18.36 1.51 -8.42
C MET A 93 17.19 1.74 -7.45
N LEU A 94 17.43 1.51 -6.16
CA LEU A 94 16.46 1.81 -5.09
C LEU A 94 16.78 3.19 -4.49
N ILE A 95 15.90 4.15 -4.69
CA ILE A 95 15.98 5.49 -4.12
C ILE A 95 15.16 5.51 -2.84
N LEU A 96 15.84 5.61 -1.69
CA LEU A 96 15.22 5.91 -0.41
C LEU A 96 14.99 7.42 -0.33
N TRP A 97 13.81 7.87 -0.76
CA TRP A 97 13.55 9.29 -0.94
C TRP A 97 13.28 10.00 0.40
N ASP A 98 14.05 11.06 0.63
CA ASP A 98 13.79 12.13 1.59
C ASP A 98 13.58 13.46 0.85
N ASP A 99 13.20 14.49 1.59
CA ASP A 99 12.93 15.82 1.06
C ASP A 99 14.15 16.55 0.48
N THR A 100 15.36 16.02 0.66
CA THR A 100 16.61 16.57 0.13
C THR A 100 17.19 15.78 -1.04
N TYR A 101 16.59 14.65 -1.44
CA TYR A 101 17.17 13.74 -2.44
C TYR A 101 17.51 14.45 -3.76
N PHE A 102 16.52 15.10 -4.37
CA PHE A 102 16.72 15.83 -5.63
C PHE A 102 17.56 17.10 -5.48
N GLU A 103 17.80 17.55 -4.26
CA GLU A 103 18.67 18.68 -3.98
C GLU A 103 20.14 18.26 -3.90
N ARG A 104 20.47 16.97 -3.82
CA ARG A 104 21.86 16.50 -3.67
C ARG A 104 22.48 16.20 -5.03
N LEU A 105 23.52 16.94 -5.40
CA LEU A 105 24.16 16.80 -6.72
C LEU A 105 24.77 15.41 -6.96
N TRP A 106 25.38 14.80 -5.94
CA TRP A 106 25.90 13.42 -6.02
C TRP A 106 24.78 12.39 -6.27
N CYS A 107 23.65 12.48 -5.56
CA CYS A 107 22.49 11.61 -5.81
C CYS A 107 21.94 11.79 -7.24
N ASN A 108 21.95 13.03 -7.75
CA ASN A 108 21.54 13.30 -9.13
C ASN A 108 22.52 12.74 -10.16
N LEU A 109 23.83 12.67 -9.88
CA LEU A 109 24.81 12.00 -10.73
C LEU A 109 24.57 10.49 -10.80
N GLU A 110 24.31 9.84 -9.66
CA GLU A 110 23.96 8.43 -9.59
C GLU A 110 22.70 8.14 -10.41
N LEU A 111 21.66 8.96 -10.21
CA LEU A 111 20.42 8.88 -10.96
C LEU A 111 20.64 9.08 -12.46
N ALA A 112 21.44 10.09 -12.86
CA ALA A 112 21.79 10.35 -14.26
C ALA A 112 22.52 9.15 -14.89
N THR A 113 23.47 8.57 -14.15
CA THR A 113 24.25 7.41 -14.56
C THR A 113 23.31 6.22 -14.78
N HIS A 114 22.54 5.82 -13.76
CA HIS A 114 21.62 4.69 -13.88
C HIS A 114 20.56 4.91 -14.96
N ALA A 115 20.02 6.13 -15.06
CA ALA A 115 19.07 6.48 -16.10
C ALA A 115 19.63 6.25 -17.51
N ARG A 116 20.89 6.62 -17.76
CA ARG A 116 21.53 6.48 -19.06
C ARG A 116 21.72 5.01 -19.47
N PHE A 117 22.08 4.15 -18.53
CA PHE A 117 22.43 2.75 -18.81
C PHE A 117 21.28 1.76 -18.60
N CYS A 118 20.33 2.07 -17.72
CA CYS A 118 19.30 1.13 -17.27
C CYS A 118 17.86 1.64 -17.50
N GLY A 119 17.65 2.95 -17.59
CA GLY A 119 16.33 3.54 -17.79
C GLY A 119 15.50 3.77 -16.52
N ALA A 120 14.38 4.50 -16.69
CA ALA A 120 13.50 4.93 -15.62
C ALA A 120 12.68 3.79 -14.99
N GLU A 121 12.41 2.75 -15.77
CA GLU A 121 11.65 1.57 -15.38
C GLU A 121 12.40 0.69 -14.35
N LYS A 122 13.72 0.84 -14.26
CA LYS A 122 14.58 0.15 -13.28
C LYS A 122 14.95 1.04 -12.09
N VAL A 123 14.34 2.23 -11.98
CA VAL A 123 14.47 3.12 -10.81
C VAL A 123 13.24 2.94 -9.95
N GLU A 124 13.45 2.59 -8.69
CA GLU A 124 12.38 2.38 -7.70
C GLU A 124 12.50 3.41 -6.61
N VAL A 125 11.49 4.25 -6.48
CA VAL A 125 11.46 5.29 -5.45
C VAL A 125 10.63 4.79 -4.29
N LEU A 126 11.26 4.65 -3.12
CA LEU A 126 10.63 4.29 -1.88
C LEU A 126 10.64 5.50 -0.92
N PRO A 127 9.49 6.15 -0.71
CA PRO A 127 9.41 7.23 0.26
C PRO A 127 9.62 6.71 1.68
N LEU A 128 10.50 7.38 2.44
CA LEU A 128 10.84 6.96 3.81
C LEU A 128 9.66 6.99 4.79
N TRP A 129 8.59 7.72 4.48
CA TRP A 129 7.37 7.76 5.30
C TRP A 129 6.53 6.48 5.21
N LEU A 130 6.68 5.66 4.14
CA LEU A 130 5.78 4.54 3.86
C LEU A 130 5.89 3.42 4.89
N ALA A 131 7.11 3.00 5.23
CA ALA A 131 7.32 1.90 6.18
C ALA A 131 6.88 2.25 7.61
N PRO A 132 7.25 3.41 8.19
CA PRO A 132 6.73 3.85 9.47
C PRO A 132 5.21 3.98 9.49
N TRP A 133 4.60 4.54 8.44
CA TRP A 133 3.14 4.64 8.31
C TRP A 133 2.47 3.26 8.33
N LEU A 134 3.00 2.31 7.56
CA LEU A 134 2.42 0.96 7.46
C LEU A 134 2.54 0.21 8.79
N LEU A 135 3.72 0.25 9.42
CA LEU A 135 3.93 -0.38 10.73
C LEU A 135 3.05 0.26 11.81
N ALA A 136 2.96 1.59 11.85
CA ALA A 136 2.08 2.27 12.78
C ALA A 136 0.62 1.85 12.58
N SER A 137 0.15 1.81 11.32
CA SER A 137 -1.22 1.37 10.99
C SER A 137 -1.49 -0.06 11.46
N ILE A 138 -0.55 -0.98 11.23
CA ILE A 138 -0.64 -2.37 11.70
C ILE A 138 -0.69 -2.44 13.23
N LEU A 139 0.20 -1.75 13.94
CA LEU A 139 0.24 -1.76 15.40
C LEU A 139 -1.04 -1.18 16.01
N LEU A 140 -1.56 -0.13 15.39
CA LEU A 140 -2.83 0.47 15.78
C LEU A 140 -4.00 -0.47 15.51
N ASP A 141 -4.00 -1.20 14.39
CA ASP A 141 -5.03 -2.19 14.11
C ASP A 141 -4.96 -3.38 15.09
N ILE A 142 -3.77 -3.80 15.53
CA ILE A 142 -3.62 -4.78 16.64
C ILE A 142 -4.29 -4.24 17.91
N LEU A 143 -4.06 -2.96 18.26
CA LEU A 143 -4.73 -2.34 19.40
C LEU A 143 -6.26 -2.31 19.20
N GLY A 144 -6.74 -1.94 18.01
CA GLY A 144 -8.16 -1.93 17.66
C GLY A 144 -8.81 -3.31 17.84
N VAL A 145 -8.20 -4.36 17.30
CA VAL A 145 -8.63 -5.76 17.48
C VAL A 145 -8.64 -6.15 18.95
N THR A 146 -7.60 -5.77 19.70
CA THR A 146 -7.50 -6.06 21.14
C THR A 146 -8.65 -5.41 21.89
N LEU A 147 -8.88 -4.11 21.69
CA LEU A 147 -9.99 -3.38 22.30
C LEU A 147 -11.33 -3.98 21.90
N PHE A 148 -11.51 -4.32 20.62
CA PHE A 148 -12.73 -4.94 20.11
C PHE A 148 -13.03 -6.27 20.82
N PHE A 149 -12.04 -7.15 20.96
CA PHE A 149 -12.19 -8.42 21.68
C PHE A 149 -12.49 -8.21 23.19
N GLN A 150 -11.89 -7.19 23.81
CA GLN A 150 -12.09 -6.89 25.23
C GLN A 150 -13.40 -6.15 25.52
N LEU A 151 -14.03 -5.51 24.54
CA LEU A 151 -15.33 -4.83 24.75
C LEU A 151 -16.43 -5.81 25.12
N GLU A 152 -16.40 -7.03 24.59
CA GLU A 152 -17.47 -8.00 24.79
C GLU A 152 -17.67 -8.43 26.25
N PRO A 153 -16.62 -8.82 27.02
CA PRO A 153 -16.78 -9.11 28.44
C PRO A 153 -17.13 -7.86 29.27
N VAL A 154 -16.74 -6.65 28.82
CA VAL A 154 -17.06 -5.39 29.51
C VAL A 154 -18.53 -5.00 29.32
N PHE A 155 -19.09 -5.28 28.14
CA PHE A 155 -20.47 -4.97 27.79
C PHE A 155 -21.24 -6.24 27.43
N PRO A 156 -21.48 -7.16 28.39
CA PRO A 156 -22.19 -8.39 28.08
C PRO A 156 -23.60 -8.10 27.57
N LYS A 157 -24.05 -8.84 26.56
CA LYS A 157 -25.41 -8.71 25.96
C LYS A 157 -25.71 -7.34 25.35
N TRP A 158 -24.69 -6.55 25.01
CA TRP A 158 -24.89 -5.27 24.36
C TRP A 158 -25.63 -5.40 23.01
N SER A 159 -25.33 -6.45 22.23
CA SER A 159 -26.04 -6.77 20.98
C SER A 159 -27.53 -7.03 21.22
N GLU A 160 -27.86 -7.75 22.30
CA GLU A 160 -29.24 -7.99 22.71
C GLU A 160 -29.93 -6.68 23.13
N ALA A 161 -29.27 -5.84 23.93
CA ALA A 161 -29.79 -4.54 24.34
C ALA A 161 -30.08 -3.62 23.14
N VAL A 162 -29.15 -3.56 22.18
CA VAL A 162 -29.30 -2.81 20.92
C VAL A 162 -30.46 -3.37 20.10
N THR A 163 -30.57 -4.71 20.01
CA THR A 163 -31.68 -5.37 19.28
C THR A 163 -33.03 -5.06 19.91
N ARG A 164 -33.15 -5.12 21.24
CA ARG A 164 -34.37 -4.79 21.96
C ARG A 164 -34.78 -3.33 21.75
N TYR A 165 -33.82 -2.41 21.82
CA TYR A 165 -34.08 -0.99 21.59
C TYR A 165 -34.50 -0.71 20.14
N ALA A 166 -33.82 -1.32 19.17
CA ALA A 166 -34.19 -1.23 17.75
C ALA A 166 -35.60 -1.78 17.47
N ALA A 167 -35.95 -2.92 18.07
CA ALA A 167 -37.28 -3.50 17.97
C ALA A 167 -38.37 -2.60 18.57
N ALA A 168 -38.08 -1.97 19.72
CA ALA A 168 -39.01 -1.02 20.35
C ALA A 168 -39.26 0.23 19.48
N MET A 169 -38.23 0.72 18.78
CA MET A 169 -38.33 1.94 17.95
C MET A 169 -38.99 1.71 16.59
N LEU A 170 -38.79 0.55 15.96
CA LEU A 170 -39.18 0.29 14.55
C LEU A 170 -40.45 -0.57 14.40
N GLY A 171 -41.03 -1.01 15.52
CA GLY A 171 -42.15 -1.96 15.52
C GLY A 171 -41.72 -3.39 15.15
N GLU A 172 -42.62 -4.36 15.37
CA GLU A 172 -42.33 -5.81 15.26
C GLU A 172 -42.11 -6.34 13.82
N THR A 173 -41.65 -5.52 12.88
CA THR A 173 -41.17 -6.07 11.61
C THR A 173 -39.85 -6.82 11.86
N ARG A 174 -39.95 -8.15 12.03
CA ARG A 174 -38.80 -9.04 12.34
C ARG A 174 -37.60 -8.87 11.40
N GLY A 175 -37.76 -8.33 10.20
CA GLY A 175 -36.62 -8.04 9.30
C GLY A 175 -35.92 -6.72 9.60
N GLY A 176 -36.68 -5.64 9.86
CA GLY A 176 -36.14 -4.30 10.04
C GLY A 176 -35.39 -4.12 11.35
N SER A 177 -35.90 -4.72 12.43
CA SER A 177 -35.24 -4.69 13.74
C SER A 177 -33.88 -5.37 13.72
N TYR A 178 -33.75 -6.52 13.05
CA TYR A 178 -32.47 -7.22 12.90
C TYR A 178 -31.48 -6.44 12.04
N PHE A 179 -31.94 -5.81 10.94
CA PHE A 179 -31.09 -4.93 10.13
C PHE A 179 -30.48 -3.82 11.00
N VAL A 180 -31.33 -3.07 11.72
CA VAL A 180 -30.87 -1.94 12.54
C VAL A 180 -29.99 -2.40 13.69
N ALA A 181 -30.29 -3.55 14.31
CA ALA A 181 -29.44 -4.12 15.34
C ALA A 181 -28.04 -4.46 14.81
N CYS A 182 -27.94 -5.22 13.71
CA CYS A 182 -26.66 -5.59 13.10
C CYS A 182 -25.87 -4.36 12.67
N PHE A 183 -26.55 -3.37 12.07
CA PHE A 183 -25.93 -2.12 11.63
C PHE A 183 -25.39 -1.30 12.81
N ALA A 184 -26.19 -1.15 13.88
CA ALA A 184 -25.80 -0.40 15.08
C ALA A 184 -24.64 -1.09 15.82
N VAL A 185 -24.63 -2.43 15.88
CA VAL A 185 -23.52 -3.22 16.41
C VAL A 185 -22.22 -2.85 15.69
N TRP A 186 -22.22 -2.90 14.36
CA TRP A 186 -21.05 -2.52 13.57
C TRP A 186 -20.67 -1.05 13.73
N LEU A 187 -21.64 -0.13 13.76
CA LEU A 187 -21.35 1.29 13.96
C LEU A 187 -20.69 1.56 15.32
N MET A 188 -21.19 0.96 16.39
CA MET A 188 -20.60 1.09 17.73
C MET A 188 -19.19 0.50 17.80
N SER A 189 -18.93 -0.53 17.01
CA SER A 189 -17.59 -1.13 16.89
C SER A 189 -16.57 -0.14 16.35
N SER A 190 -16.96 0.90 15.59
CA SER A 190 -16.02 1.91 15.11
C SER A 190 -15.39 2.75 16.22
N ILE A 191 -15.99 2.77 17.42
CA ILE A 191 -15.49 3.54 18.56
C ILE A 191 -14.10 3.07 18.99
N VAL A 192 -13.77 1.78 18.81
CA VAL A 192 -12.44 1.25 19.13
C VAL A 192 -11.32 1.86 18.28
N TYR A 193 -11.67 2.48 17.15
CA TYR A 193 -10.75 3.18 16.25
C TYR A 193 -10.61 4.68 16.57
N LEU A 194 -11.34 5.22 17.55
CA LEU A 194 -11.14 6.61 17.98
C LEU A 194 -9.71 6.90 18.46
N PRO A 195 -9.06 6.05 19.30
CA PRO A 195 -7.67 6.28 19.70
C PRO A 195 -6.69 6.26 18.52
N ILE A 196 -7.03 5.51 17.47
CA ILE A 196 -6.22 5.34 16.26
C ILE A 196 -6.24 6.60 15.39
N SER A 197 -7.26 7.45 15.53
CA SER A 197 -7.40 8.68 14.74
C SER A 197 -6.23 9.66 14.90
N ILE A 198 -5.66 9.78 16.11
CA ILE A 198 -4.56 10.71 16.41
C ILE A 198 -3.30 10.40 15.58
N PRO A 199 -2.70 9.21 15.71
CA PRO A 199 -1.52 8.87 14.91
C PRO A 199 -1.84 8.79 13.40
N CYS A 200 -3.05 8.38 13.02
CA CYS A 200 -3.46 8.42 11.61
C CYS A 200 -3.43 9.84 11.05
N PHE A 201 -3.94 10.84 11.79
CA PHE A 201 -3.92 12.24 11.35
C PHE A 201 -2.51 12.71 10.98
N PHE A 202 -1.54 12.53 11.89
CA PHE A 202 -0.16 12.93 11.63
C PHE A 202 0.46 12.16 10.46
N SER A 203 0.22 10.85 10.40
CA SER A 203 0.83 9.98 9.41
C SER A 203 0.30 10.24 8.00
N PHE A 204 -1.01 10.41 7.83
CA PHE A 204 -1.61 10.74 6.52
C PHE A 204 -1.34 12.17 6.08
N ARG A 205 -1.22 13.12 7.01
CA ARG A 205 -0.74 14.47 6.69
C ARG A 205 0.70 14.44 6.19
N MET A 206 1.57 13.70 6.86
CA MET A 206 2.96 13.52 6.44
C MET A 206 3.02 12.87 5.06
N LYS A 207 2.24 11.82 4.81
CA LYS A 207 2.08 11.22 3.48
C LYS A 207 1.72 12.28 2.43
N LEU A 208 0.63 13.03 2.62
CA LEU A 208 0.16 14.01 1.64
C LEU A 208 1.24 15.05 1.34
N ARG A 209 1.84 15.62 2.39
CA ARG A 209 2.88 16.65 2.25
C ARG A 209 4.13 16.11 1.56
N SER A 210 4.66 14.99 2.03
CA SER A 210 5.91 14.41 1.52
C SER A 210 5.76 13.90 0.09
N HIS A 211 4.65 13.22 -0.23
CA HIS A 211 4.41 12.72 -1.59
C HIS A 211 4.19 13.86 -2.59
N GLN A 212 3.43 14.89 -2.19
CA GLN A 212 3.26 16.09 -3.01
C GLN A 212 4.59 16.81 -3.24
N LEU A 213 5.42 16.94 -2.18
CA LEU A 213 6.74 17.56 -2.27
C LEU A 213 7.63 16.82 -3.27
N MET A 214 7.70 15.49 -3.18
CA MET A 214 8.45 14.65 -4.12
C MET A 214 8.01 14.90 -5.57
N LEU A 215 6.70 14.83 -5.86
CA LEU A 215 6.19 15.02 -7.22
C LEU A 215 6.40 16.45 -7.74
N ASN A 216 6.37 17.45 -6.85
CA ASN A 216 6.67 18.84 -7.17
C ASN A 216 8.16 19.05 -7.45
N GLN A 217 9.05 18.47 -6.64
CA GLN A 217 10.49 18.52 -6.86
C GLN A 217 10.85 17.89 -8.20
N MET A 218 10.24 16.77 -8.56
CA MET A 218 10.44 16.15 -9.88
C MET A 218 9.92 17.05 -11.01
N ALA A 219 8.74 17.66 -10.86
CA ALA A 219 8.15 18.53 -11.88
C ALA A 219 8.95 19.83 -12.10
N ALA A 220 9.52 20.40 -11.04
CA ALA A 220 10.32 21.61 -11.06
C ALA A 220 11.84 21.34 -11.11
N PHE A 221 12.25 20.08 -11.31
CA PHE A 221 13.62 19.64 -11.14
C PHE A 221 14.60 20.40 -12.03
N ASP A 222 15.68 20.94 -11.47
CA ASP A 222 16.79 21.48 -12.24
C ASP A 222 18.11 21.14 -11.57
N VAL A 223 18.93 20.32 -12.24
CA VAL A 223 20.23 19.88 -11.74
C VAL A 223 21.17 21.04 -11.42
N LYS A 224 21.04 22.19 -12.10
CA LYS A 224 21.86 23.38 -11.84
C LYS A 224 21.63 23.93 -10.42
N ASN A 225 20.41 23.77 -9.90
CA ASN A 225 20.01 24.20 -8.57
C ASN A 225 20.37 23.18 -7.47
N ALA A 226 20.88 21.99 -7.83
CA ALA A 226 21.30 21.02 -6.85
C ALA A 226 22.46 21.56 -5.99
N LYS A 227 22.41 21.26 -4.70
CA LYS A 227 23.41 21.58 -3.68
C LYS A 227 24.55 20.57 -3.76
N CYS A 228 25.75 21.04 -3.48
CA CYS A 228 26.94 20.21 -3.39
C CYS A 228 27.50 20.29 -1.97
N SER A 229 27.89 19.16 -1.39
CA SER A 229 28.52 19.13 -0.07
C SER A 229 29.89 19.81 -0.09
N LEU A 230 30.66 19.58 -1.16
CA LEU A 230 31.93 20.26 -1.42
C LEU A 230 31.79 21.11 -2.69
N PRO A 231 32.00 22.43 -2.63
CA PRO A 231 31.91 23.29 -3.81
C PRO A 231 32.83 22.86 -4.96
N ALA A 232 33.97 22.25 -4.65
CA ALA A 232 34.93 21.73 -5.62
C ALA A 232 34.37 20.62 -6.51
N ASP A 233 33.42 19.82 -6.02
CA ASP A 233 32.86 18.70 -6.80
C ASP A 233 31.83 19.16 -7.84
N ARG A 234 31.35 20.40 -7.75
CA ARG A 234 30.24 20.89 -8.60
C ARG A 234 30.57 20.78 -10.08
N GLU A 235 31.70 21.32 -10.52
CA GLU A 235 32.05 21.34 -11.94
C GLU A 235 32.35 19.92 -12.47
N PRO A 236 33.19 19.09 -11.81
CA PRO A 236 33.42 17.71 -12.23
C PRO A 236 32.14 16.88 -12.35
N ILE A 237 31.23 16.94 -11.36
CA ILE A 237 29.98 16.19 -11.40
C ILE A 237 29.07 16.71 -12.51
N THR A 238 28.93 18.04 -12.63
CA THR A 238 28.08 18.64 -13.66
C THR A 238 28.58 18.28 -15.05
N GLN A 239 29.89 18.28 -15.25
CA GLN A 239 30.52 17.87 -16.50
C GLN A 239 30.27 16.39 -16.79
N HIS A 240 30.33 15.51 -15.78
CA HIS A 240 30.00 14.10 -15.94
C HIS A 240 28.53 13.90 -16.36
N VAL A 241 27.59 14.64 -15.75
CA VAL A 241 26.17 14.60 -16.16
C VAL A 241 26.00 15.11 -17.60
N ARG A 242 26.74 16.16 -18.01
CA ARG A 242 26.74 16.62 -19.41
C ARG A 242 27.19 15.53 -20.36
N GLU A 243 28.26 14.81 -20.01
CA GLU A 243 28.82 13.73 -20.84
C GLU A 243 27.85 12.56 -20.98
N LEU A 244 27.16 12.17 -19.90
CA LEU A 244 26.15 11.11 -19.91
C LEU A 244 24.97 11.42 -20.84
N PHE A 245 24.60 12.69 -20.98
CA PHE A 245 23.45 13.15 -21.78
C PHE A 245 23.84 13.85 -23.08
N ARG A 246 25.13 13.84 -23.44
CA ARG A 246 25.63 14.39 -24.72
C ARG A 246 25.08 13.58 -25.90
N ASP A 247 24.87 14.24 -27.03
CA ASP A 247 24.63 13.53 -28.28
C ASP A 247 25.84 12.66 -28.59
N ARG A 248 25.57 11.37 -28.80
CA ARG A 248 26.42 10.55 -29.66
C ARG A 248 25.71 10.53 -31.00
N ASP A 249 26.31 11.16 -32.01
CA ASP A 249 25.92 10.96 -33.40
C ASP A 249 25.80 9.45 -33.64
N GLY A 250 24.74 9.01 -34.31
CA GLY A 250 24.40 7.59 -34.53
C GLY A 250 25.43 6.82 -35.37
N ARG A 251 26.66 6.67 -34.85
CA ARG A 251 27.80 5.99 -35.48
C ARG A 251 28.33 4.81 -34.68
N GLU A 252 27.56 4.30 -33.71
CA GLU A 252 27.88 3.04 -33.02
C GLU A 252 26.79 1.97 -33.25
N GLU A 253 26.18 1.93 -34.43
CA GLU A 253 25.48 0.73 -34.92
C GLU A 253 26.43 -0.26 -35.65
N ASP A 254 27.69 0.10 -35.90
CA ASP A 254 28.65 -0.71 -36.69
C ASP A 254 29.84 -1.29 -35.90
N ALA A 255 29.69 -1.55 -34.60
CA ALA A 255 30.67 -2.37 -33.85
C ALA A 255 30.22 -3.84 -33.71
N LYS A 256 29.63 -4.41 -34.77
CA LYS A 256 29.64 -5.87 -34.96
C LYS A 256 30.93 -6.24 -35.69
N GLY A 257 32.01 -6.46 -34.94
CA GLY A 257 33.31 -6.81 -35.52
C GLY A 257 34.29 -7.37 -34.50
N THR A 258 34.19 -8.69 -34.28
CA THR A 258 35.28 -9.61 -33.87
C THR A 258 36.11 -9.25 -32.63
N GLY A 259 35.78 -9.91 -31.51
CA GLY A 259 36.66 -9.99 -30.34
C GLY A 259 35.96 -10.65 -29.17
N ASP A 260 36.32 -11.91 -28.90
CA ASP A 260 35.84 -12.74 -27.79
C ASP A 260 36.22 -12.11 -26.43
N VAL A 261 35.30 -11.36 -25.81
CA VAL A 261 35.33 -11.02 -24.38
C VAL A 261 33.88 -10.91 -23.86
N ASP A 262 33.57 -11.77 -22.90
CA ASP A 262 32.34 -11.83 -22.10
C ASP A 262 32.17 -10.57 -21.23
N ALA A 263 31.70 -9.48 -21.84
CA ALA A 263 31.32 -8.24 -21.16
C ALA A 263 29.88 -7.88 -21.58
N GLY A 264 28.91 -8.22 -20.72
CA GLY A 264 27.49 -7.96 -20.96
C GLY A 264 27.22 -6.57 -21.54
N GLU A 265 26.71 -6.55 -22.76
CA GLU A 265 26.31 -5.35 -23.51
C GLU A 265 25.42 -4.45 -22.63
N VAL A 266 25.94 -3.29 -22.25
CA VAL A 266 25.18 -2.28 -21.52
C VAL A 266 24.35 -1.50 -22.53
N CYS A 267 23.06 -1.81 -22.62
CA CYS A 267 22.13 -1.16 -23.54
C CYS A 267 21.95 0.33 -23.20
N LEU A 268 22.59 1.22 -23.96
CA LEU A 268 22.45 2.67 -23.79
C LEU A 268 21.04 3.15 -24.19
N GLN A 269 20.39 3.96 -23.35
CA GLN A 269 19.10 4.55 -23.73
C GLN A 269 19.29 5.71 -24.71
N ASN A 270 18.77 5.57 -25.92
CA ASN A 270 18.70 6.65 -26.90
C ASN A 270 17.59 7.64 -26.52
N TYR A 271 17.98 8.85 -26.13
CA TYR A 271 17.06 9.96 -25.91
C TYR A 271 16.77 10.62 -27.26
N ALA A 272 15.50 10.89 -27.57
CA ALA A 272 15.13 11.53 -28.83
C ALA A 272 15.84 12.89 -28.96
N VAL A 273 16.73 12.96 -29.95
CA VAL A 273 17.80 13.95 -30.14
C VAL A 273 17.29 15.38 -30.42
N ASN A 274 16.01 15.55 -30.75
CA ASN A 274 15.61 16.67 -31.61
C ASN A 274 15.11 17.95 -30.93
N TYR A 275 15.08 18.08 -29.60
CA TYR A 275 14.42 19.25 -28.96
C TYR A 275 15.27 20.12 -28.02
N PHE A 276 16.42 19.64 -27.52
CA PHE A 276 17.20 20.41 -26.53
C PHE A 276 18.72 20.33 -26.82
N PRO A 277 19.38 21.47 -27.11
CA PRO A 277 20.82 21.49 -27.36
C PRO A 277 21.68 21.34 -26.09
N ASP A 278 21.17 21.72 -24.90
CA ASP A 278 21.91 21.58 -23.63
C ASP A 278 21.75 20.15 -23.04
N PRO A 279 22.82 19.36 -22.86
CA PRO A 279 22.77 18.04 -22.24
C PRO A 279 22.16 18.04 -20.83
N LEU A 280 22.42 19.07 -20.02
CA LEU A 280 21.82 19.18 -18.68
C LEU A 280 20.31 19.36 -18.77
N GLN A 281 19.85 20.10 -19.79
CA GLN A 281 18.42 20.29 -20.02
C GLN A 281 17.74 18.97 -20.41
N ARG A 282 18.43 18.06 -21.10
CA ARG A 282 17.90 16.72 -21.40
C ARG A 282 17.73 15.89 -20.14
N PHE A 283 18.70 15.92 -19.24
CA PHE A 283 18.56 15.26 -17.93
C PHE A 283 17.40 15.86 -17.13
N ASN A 284 17.27 17.18 -17.11
CA ASN A 284 16.14 17.86 -16.46
C ASN A 284 14.79 17.40 -17.04
N VAL A 285 14.65 17.35 -18.37
CA VAL A 285 13.44 16.87 -19.05
C VAL A 285 13.18 15.40 -18.77
N TYR A 286 14.21 14.58 -18.69
CA TYR A 286 14.09 13.16 -18.31
C TYR A 286 13.50 13.00 -16.90
N VAL A 287 14.01 13.75 -15.91
CA VAL A 287 13.51 13.70 -14.53
C VAL A 287 12.06 14.20 -14.45
N ARG A 288 11.77 15.34 -15.10
CA ARG A 288 10.43 15.96 -15.13
C ARG A 288 9.37 15.11 -15.85
N GLY A 289 9.79 14.34 -16.84
CA GLY A 289 8.94 13.50 -17.68
C GLY A 289 9.07 12.02 -17.35
N LYS A 290 9.90 11.29 -18.10
CA LYS A 290 9.95 9.82 -18.09
C LYS A 290 10.14 9.23 -16.68
N LEU A 291 11.03 9.80 -15.87
CA LEU A 291 11.24 9.31 -14.50
C LEU A 291 10.02 9.59 -13.61
N ARG A 292 9.49 10.82 -13.64
CA ARG A 292 8.29 11.19 -12.88
C ARG A 292 7.09 10.33 -13.24
N ASP A 293 6.89 10.05 -14.52
CA ASP A 293 5.82 9.18 -15.00
C ASP A 293 6.02 7.74 -14.50
N SER A 294 7.26 7.22 -14.54
CA SER A 294 7.60 5.92 -13.97
C SER A 294 7.34 5.86 -12.45
N VAL A 295 7.67 6.91 -11.71
CA VAL A 295 7.39 6.98 -10.27
C VAL A 295 5.89 6.99 -10.00
N ILE A 296 5.12 7.83 -10.70
CA ILE A 296 3.65 7.86 -10.58
C ILE A 296 3.05 6.49 -10.97
N ALA A 297 3.62 5.80 -11.96
CA ALA A 297 3.23 4.44 -12.33
C ALA A 297 3.40 3.42 -11.21
N GLN A 298 4.49 3.54 -10.45
CA GLN A 298 4.89 2.55 -9.46
C GLN A 298 4.18 2.77 -8.12
N ILE A 299 4.13 4.02 -7.64
CA ILE A 299 3.66 4.36 -6.30
C ILE A 299 2.38 5.21 -6.29
N GLY A 300 1.92 5.70 -7.45
CA GLY A 300 0.73 6.51 -7.61
C GLY A 300 0.91 7.99 -7.25
N ASP A 301 -0.20 8.73 -7.30
CA ASP A 301 -0.28 10.11 -6.81
C ASP A 301 -0.40 10.17 -5.27
N GLU A 302 -0.46 11.38 -4.72
CA GLU A 302 -0.57 11.61 -3.28
C GLU A 302 -1.86 11.04 -2.64
N LEU A 303 -2.91 10.81 -3.43
CA LEU A 303 -4.19 10.24 -2.98
C LEU A 303 -4.23 8.71 -3.14
N PHE A 304 -3.37 8.15 -3.97
CA PHE A 304 -3.34 6.73 -4.25
C PHE A 304 -2.68 5.96 -3.10
N VAL A 305 -3.34 4.89 -2.68
CA VAL A 305 -2.74 3.83 -1.85
C VAL A 305 -3.04 2.54 -2.58
N PRO A 306 -2.06 1.66 -2.85
CA PRO A 306 -2.34 0.40 -3.50
C PRO A 306 -3.35 -0.44 -2.69
N TRP A 307 -4.24 -1.13 -3.40
CA TRP A 307 -5.21 -2.07 -2.82
C TRP A 307 -4.58 -3.00 -1.77
N ARG A 308 -3.46 -3.62 -2.16
CA ARG A 308 -2.72 -4.58 -1.33
C ARG A 308 -2.20 -3.92 -0.06
N THR A 309 -1.70 -2.70 -0.15
CA THR A 309 -1.20 -1.94 0.99
C THR A 309 -2.32 -1.63 1.97
N CYS A 310 -3.53 -1.30 1.48
CA CYS A 310 -4.69 -1.13 2.34
C CYS A 310 -5.04 -2.42 3.10
N LEU A 311 -5.05 -3.57 2.42
CA LEU A 311 -5.27 -4.86 3.06
C LEU A 311 -4.21 -5.21 4.09
N ILE A 312 -2.93 -4.95 3.79
CA ILE A 312 -1.82 -5.24 4.72
C ILE A 312 -1.94 -4.41 5.99
N ALA A 313 -2.36 -3.16 5.88
CA ALA A 313 -2.58 -2.29 7.03
C ALA A 313 -3.74 -2.75 7.93
N PHE A 314 -4.73 -3.47 7.38
CA PHE A 314 -5.80 -4.15 8.12
C PHE A 314 -5.54 -5.64 8.37
N LEU A 315 -4.29 -6.11 8.21
CA LEU A 315 -3.99 -7.53 8.36
C LEU A 315 -4.38 -8.08 9.74
N PRO A 316 -4.14 -7.40 10.88
CA PRO A 316 -4.62 -7.87 12.19
C PRO A 316 -6.12 -8.14 12.22
N MET A 317 -6.95 -7.21 11.71
CA MET A 317 -8.40 -7.36 11.64
C MET A 317 -8.83 -8.46 10.64
N ILE A 318 -8.11 -8.61 9.52
CA ILE A 318 -8.31 -9.72 8.58
C ILE A 318 -8.08 -11.07 9.27
N LEU A 319 -7.00 -11.20 10.05
CA LEU A 319 -6.72 -12.43 10.79
C LEU A 319 -7.74 -12.67 11.91
N TYR A 320 -8.18 -11.58 12.58
CA TYR A 320 -9.22 -11.61 13.59
C TYR A 320 -10.56 -12.13 13.06
N SER A 321 -10.88 -11.93 11.78
CA SER A 321 -12.11 -12.48 11.18
C SER A 321 -12.27 -13.98 11.44
N SER A 322 -11.17 -14.74 11.45
CA SER A 322 -11.19 -16.17 11.75
C SER A 322 -11.46 -16.46 13.22
N ALA A 323 -10.90 -15.65 14.11
CA ALA A 323 -11.20 -15.72 15.54
C ALA A 323 -12.68 -15.40 15.81
N ASN A 324 -13.27 -14.42 15.11
CA ASN A 324 -14.69 -14.11 15.24
C ASN A 324 -15.58 -15.26 14.69
N VAL A 325 -15.26 -15.81 13.52
CA VAL A 325 -16.02 -16.94 12.94
C VAL A 325 -15.93 -18.19 13.81
N LEU A 326 -14.73 -18.61 14.20
CA LEU A 326 -14.52 -19.82 15.01
C LEU A 326 -14.91 -19.64 16.49
N GLY A 327 -14.91 -18.40 16.98
CA GLY A 327 -15.24 -18.06 18.35
C GLY A 327 -16.73 -17.95 18.63
N CYS A 328 -17.57 -17.95 17.59
CA CYS A 328 -19.03 -17.90 17.69
C CYS A 328 -19.53 -16.77 18.60
N ASP A 329 -19.03 -15.55 18.38
CA ASP A 329 -19.26 -14.36 19.22
C ASP A 329 -18.93 -14.65 20.70
N ASN A 330 -17.70 -15.14 20.91
CA ASN A 330 -17.09 -15.48 22.19
C ASN A 330 -17.97 -16.28 23.18
N ALA A 331 -18.95 -17.01 22.67
CA ALA A 331 -19.84 -17.89 23.42
C ALA A 331 -19.77 -19.31 22.87
N PRO A 332 -20.24 -20.32 23.63
CA PRO A 332 -20.40 -21.67 23.09
C PRO A 332 -21.24 -21.62 21.81
N CYS A 333 -20.73 -22.19 20.71
CA CYS A 333 -21.36 -22.07 19.40
C CYS A 333 -22.83 -22.51 19.41
N GLU A 334 -23.15 -23.56 20.18
CA GLU A 334 -24.51 -24.09 20.32
C GLU A 334 -25.53 -23.06 20.84
N ILE A 335 -25.09 -22.12 21.67
CA ILE A 335 -25.93 -21.08 22.26
C ILE A 335 -26.00 -19.90 21.30
N SER A 336 -24.85 -19.46 20.77
CA SER A 336 -24.74 -18.25 19.95
C SER A 336 -25.63 -18.31 18.69
N PHE A 337 -25.61 -19.41 17.94
CA PHE A 337 -26.41 -19.50 16.71
C PHE A 337 -27.93 -19.49 16.99
N ARG A 338 -28.37 -20.09 18.12
CA ARG A 338 -29.78 -20.12 18.52
C ARG A 338 -30.27 -18.74 18.92
N LEU A 339 -29.44 -17.97 19.64
CA LEU A 339 -29.75 -16.59 20.01
C LEU A 339 -29.90 -15.69 18.78
N GLN A 340 -29.14 -15.96 17.72
CA GLN A 340 -29.21 -15.22 16.45
C GLN A 340 -30.29 -15.73 15.50
N GLY A 341 -30.95 -16.85 15.82
CA GLY A 341 -32.05 -17.41 15.02
C GLY A 341 -31.63 -18.28 13.83
N PHE A 342 -30.34 -18.65 13.72
CA PHE A 342 -29.87 -19.58 12.68
C PHE A 342 -30.35 -21.02 12.94
N ARG A 343 -30.42 -21.84 11.88
CA ARG A 343 -30.86 -23.24 12.01
C ARG A 343 -29.76 -24.14 12.56
N SER A 344 -28.51 -23.77 12.35
CA SER A 344 -27.33 -24.54 12.76
C SER A 344 -26.11 -23.64 12.97
N ALA A 345 -25.12 -24.15 13.72
CA ALA A 345 -23.85 -23.46 13.89
C ALA A 345 -23.11 -23.26 12.56
N SER A 346 -23.15 -24.25 11.66
CA SER A 346 -22.49 -24.15 10.35
C SER A 346 -23.09 -23.05 9.47
N GLU A 347 -24.41 -22.89 9.46
CA GLU A 347 -25.08 -21.81 8.73
C GLU A 347 -24.64 -20.43 9.26
N CYS A 348 -24.55 -20.26 10.58
CA CYS A 348 -24.06 -19.03 11.20
C CYS A 348 -22.59 -18.77 10.82
N MET A 349 -21.72 -19.78 10.95
CA MET A 349 -20.29 -19.65 10.64
C MET A 349 -20.04 -19.34 9.15
N ILE A 350 -20.75 -20.00 8.23
CA ILE A 350 -20.67 -19.72 6.79
C ILE A 350 -21.15 -18.30 6.49
N THR A 351 -22.25 -17.87 7.11
CA THR A 351 -22.78 -16.51 6.96
C THR A 351 -21.76 -15.47 7.43
N ASN A 352 -21.17 -15.68 8.61
CA ASN A 352 -20.16 -14.78 9.17
C ASN A 352 -18.90 -14.75 8.30
N ALA A 353 -18.43 -15.92 7.84
CA ALA A 353 -17.28 -16.00 6.95
C ALA A 353 -17.53 -15.27 5.62
N ALA A 354 -18.72 -15.43 5.02
CA ALA A 354 -19.11 -14.72 3.81
C ALA A 354 -19.15 -13.19 4.03
N ALA A 355 -19.75 -12.73 5.13
CA ALA A 355 -19.76 -11.31 5.48
C ALA A 355 -18.36 -10.74 5.66
N TRP A 356 -17.47 -11.46 6.36
CA TRP A 356 -16.07 -11.06 6.52
C TRP A 356 -15.33 -10.98 5.19
N VAL A 357 -15.46 -11.98 4.31
CA VAL A 357 -14.85 -11.94 2.98
C VAL A 357 -15.31 -10.71 2.22
N LEU A 358 -16.60 -10.37 2.27
CA LEU A 358 -17.15 -9.16 1.65
C LEU A 358 -16.59 -7.88 2.29
N CYS A 359 -16.52 -7.78 3.62
CA CYS A 359 -15.91 -6.63 4.30
C CYS A 359 -14.44 -6.45 3.92
N ILE A 360 -13.66 -7.53 3.91
CA ILE A 360 -12.24 -7.52 3.57
C ILE A 360 -12.05 -7.07 2.11
N THR A 361 -12.92 -7.53 1.20
CA THR A 361 -12.78 -7.28 -0.24
C THR A 361 -13.47 -6.03 -0.74
N LEU A 362 -14.42 -5.45 -0.01
CA LEU A 362 -15.21 -4.30 -0.48
C LEU A 362 -15.17 -3.10 0.47
N ALA A 363 -15.04 -3.30 1.78
CA ALA A 363 -15.09 -2.20 2.76
C ALA A 363 -13.68 -1.75 3.21
N PHE A 364 -12.86 -2.66 3.72
CA PHE A 364 -11.59 -2.32 4.38
C PHE A 364 -10.69 -1.43 3.52
N PRO A 365 -10.51 -1.71 2.23
CA PRO A 365 -9.58 -0.92 1.41
C PRO A 365 -10.11 0.46 1.03
N LEU A 366 -11.36 0.79 1.34
CA LEU A 366 -11.92 2.13 1.14
C LEU A 366 -11.35 3.14 2.13
N THR A 367 -10.96 2.71 3.33
CA THR A 367 -10.64 3.59 4.46
C THR A 367 -9.60 4.65 4.13
N TYR A 368 -8.43 4.24 3.61
CA TYR A 368 -7.31 5.16 3.41
C TYR A 368 -7.46 6.05 2.17
N PRO A 369 -7.91 5.56 1.00
CA PRO A 369 -8.22 6.44 -0.13
C PRO A 369 -9.27 7.50 0.22
N ILE A 370 -10.32 7.14 0.98
CA ILE A 370 -11.34 8.11 1.41
C ILE A 370 -10.75 9.11 2.38
N LEU A 371 -10.01 8.66 3.39
CA LEU A 371 -9.34 9.54 4.35
C LEU A 371 -8.43 10.56 3.64
N LEU A 372 -7.61 10.12 2.69
CA LEU A 372 -6.73 11.00 1.92
C LEU A 372 -7.49 12.05 1.11
N ARG A 373 -8.61 11.66 0.49
CA ARG A 373 -9.47 12.58 -0.26
C ARG A 373 -10.15 13.60 0.65
N MET A 374 -10.65 13.17 1.81
CA MET A 374 -11.22 14.07 2.82
C MET A 374 -10.17 15.07 3.32
N LEU A 375 -8.97 14.60 3.67
CA LEU A 375 -7.87 15.46 4.11
C LEU A 375 -7.47 16.46 3.04
N LYS A 376 -7.30 16.03 1.78
CA LYS A 376 -6.97 16.93 0.66
C LYS A 376 -8.06 17.97 0.43
N LEU A 377 -9.33 17.58 0.53
CA LEU A 377 -10.46 18.52 0.43
C LEU A 377 -10.39 19.57 1.54
N ILE A 378 -10.18 19.17 2.79
CA ILE A 378 -10.07 20.13 3.90
C ILE A 378 -8.89 21.08 3.73
N PHE A 379 -7.71 20.56 3.37
CA PHE A 379 -6.52 21.40 3.17
C PHE A 379 -6.61 22.29 1.92
N SER A 380 -7.53 22.03 0.98
CA SER A 380 -7.80 22.93 -0.13
C SER A 380 -8.43 24.27 0.29
N PHE A 381 -9.04 24.33 1.49
CA PHE A 381 -9.60 25.54 2.08
C PHE A 381 -8.58 26.35 2.91
N GLY A 382 -7.32 25.90 3.02
CA GLY A 382 -6.25 26.59 3.76
C GLY A 382 -5.52 25.69 4.77
N ASP A 383 -4.57 26.27 5.49
CA ASP A 383 -3.71 25.59 6.48
C ASP A 383 -3.85 26.20 7.90
N GLY A 384 -5.01 26.79 8.20
CA GLY A 384 -5.30 27.37 9.51
C GLY A 384 -5.69 26.34 10.57
N VAL A 385 -5.78 26.77 11.83
CA VAL A 385 -6.28 25.95 12.95
C VAL A 385 -7.64 25.29 12.67
N PRO A 386 -8.67 25.96 12.09
CA PRO A 386 -9.94 25.29 11.84
C PRO A 386 -9.82 24.15 10.81
N GLN A 387 -8.96 24.28 9.80
CA GLN A 387 -8.68 23.20 8.85
C GLN A 387 -7.96 22.03 9.51
N HIS A 388 -7.04 22.29 10.44
CA HIS A 388 -6.37 21.23 11.21
C HIS A 388 -7.36 20.45 12.09
N VAL A 389 -8.27 21.15 12.77
CA VAL A 389 -9.33 20.51 13.58
C VAL A 389 -10.27 19.70 12.69
N ALA A 390 -10.71 20.24 11.55
CA ALA A 390 -11.55 19.53 10.60
C ALA A 390 -10.85 18.29 10.00
N ALA A 391 -9.56 18.41 9.67
CA ALA A 391 -8.75 17.32 9.15
C ALA A 391 -8.54 16.23 10.21
N PHE A 392 -8.37 16.60 11.48
CA PHE A 392 -8.35 15.65 12.58
C PHE A 392 -9.67 14.87 12.68
N LEU A 393 -10.82 15.55 12.59
CA LEU A 393 -12.15 14.93 12.60
C LEU A 393 -12.42 14.03 11.38
N CYS A 394 -11.74 14.23 10.26
CA CYS A 394 -11.84 13.33 9.10
C CYS A 394 -11.33 11.92 9.39
N CYS A 395 -10.37 11.77 10.32
CA CYS A 395 -9.79 10.47 10.66
C CYS A 395 -10.81 9.50 11.26
N PRO A 396 -11.50 9.81 12.38
CA PRO A 396 -12.52 8.93 12.92
C PRO A 396 -13.72 8.78 11.96
N LEU A 397 -14.05 9.81 11.17
CA LEU A 397 -15.12 9.72 10.17
C LEU A 397 -14.79 8.71 9.05
N ALA A 398 -13.54 8.63 8.60
CA ALA A 398 -13.14 7.65 7.59
C ALA A 398 -13.23 6.20 8.11
N PHE A 399 -12.82 5.96 9.36
CA PHE A 399 -13.03 4.66 10.00
C PHE A 399 -14.52 4.36 10.21
N MET A 400 -15.30 5.33 10.70
CA MET A 400 -16.74 5.19 10.84
C MET A 400 -17.40 4.86 9.50
N TYR A 401 -16.97 5.49 8.40
CA TYR A 401 -17.45 5.19 7.06
C TYR A 401 -17.16 3.74 6.64
N ASN A 402 -15.97 3.23 6.92
CA ASN A 402 -15.65 1.81 6.71
C ASN A 402 -16.58 0.89 7.51
N TYR A 403 -16.86 1.23 8.76
CA TYR A 403 -17.80 0.48 9.61
C TYR A 403 -19.26 0.60 9.18
N ILE A 404 -19.67 1.73 8.58
CA ILE A 404 -20.97 1.87 7.92
C ILE A 404 -21.04 0.91 6.72
N CYS A 405 -20.00 0.86 5.88
CA CYS A 405 -19.95 -0.04 4.73
C CYS A 405 -20.01 -1.52 5.17
N GLY A 406 -19.22 -1.89 6.18
CA GLY A 406 -19.27 -3.22 6.78
C GLY A 406 -20.64 -3.52 7.39
N GLY A 407 -21.17 -2.60 8.19
CA GLY A 407 -22.49 -2.71 8.80
C GLY A 407 -23.60 -2.92 7.77
N LEU A 408 -23.55 -2.26 6.61
CA LEU A 408 -24.50 -2.49 5.51
C LEU A 408 -24.39 -3.92 4.95
N ILE A 409 -23.17 -4.46 4.78
CA ILE A 409 -22.96 -5.85 4.35
C ILE A 409 -23.59 -6.82 5.36
N TRP A 410 -23.25 -6.68 6.63
CA TRP A 410 -23.74 -7.55 7.70
C TRP A 410 -25.25 -7.46 7.88
N ALA A 411 -25.77 -6.24 7.95
CA ALA A 411 -27.19 -5.97 8.17
C ALA A 411 -28.07 -6.40 6.99
N SER A 412 -27.55 -6.43 5.76
CA SER A 412 -28.29 -6.94 4.60
C SER A 412 -28.17 -8.46 4.43
N LEU A 413 -27.01 -9.05 4.72
CA LEU A 413 -26.77 -10.49 4.55
C LEU A 413 -27.47 -11.35 5.62
N ILE A 414 -27.35 -11.00 6.91
CA ILE A 414 -27.91 -11.84 7.99
C ILE A 414 -29.44 -12.00 7.84
N PRO A 415 -30.25 -10.92 7.71
CA PRO A 415 -31.69 -11.06 7.55
C PRO A 415 -32.12 -11.76 6.26
N LEU A 416 -31.28 -11.72 5.21
CA LEU A 416 -31.49 -12.46 3.97
C LEU A 416 -31.35 -13.96 4.19
N VAL A 417 -30.32 -14.40 4.93
CA VAL A 417 -30.11 -15.82 5.26
C VAL A 417 -31.20 -16.33 6.21
N LEU A 418 -31.49 -15.59 7.28
CA LEU A 418 -32.48 -16.00 8.28
C LEU A 418 -33.90 -16.11 7.71
N GLN A 419 -34.27 -15.20 6.82
CA GLN A 419 -35.62 -15.09 6.27
C GLN A 419 -35.56 -14.59 4.83
N TYR A 420 -35.32 -15.53 3.90
CA TYR A 420 -35.22 -15.21 2.49
C TYR A 420 -36.44 -14.45 1.96
N SER A 421 -36.18 -13.37 1.24
CA SER A 421 -37.16 -12.69 0.40
C SER A 421 -36.47 -12.02 -0.79
N VAL A 422 -37.19 -11.90 -1.90
CA VAL A 422 -36.66 -11.25 -3.13
C VAL A 422 -36.23 -9.81 -2.84
N ASN A 423 -37.00 -9.07 -2.04
CA ASN A 423 -36.68 -7.69 -1.69
C ASN A 423 -35.37 -7.57 -0.90
N LYS A 424 -35.12 -8.48 0.05
CA LYS A 424 -33.85 -8.51 0.81
C LYS A 424 -32.68 -8.88 -0.08
N LEU A 425 -32.86 -9.81 -1.02
CA LEU A 425 -31.83 -10.18 -1.99
C LEU A 425 -31.48 -8.99 -2.89
N LEU A 426 -32.47 -8.30 -3.45
CA LEU A 426 -32.26 -7.11 -4.27
C LEU A 426 -31.54 -6.01 -3.50
N PHE A 427 -31.90 -5.79 -2.24
CA PHE A 427 -31.22 -4.82 -1.38
C PHE A 427 -29.76 -5.20 -1.10
N PHE A 428 -29.49 -6.47 -0.77
CA PHE A 428 -28.12 -6.97 -0.60
C PHE A 428 -27.29 -6.81 -1.89
N LEU A 429 -27.84 -7.16 -3.05
CA LEU A 429 -27.17 -6.98 -4.34
C LEU A 429 -26.89 -5.50 -4.63
N LEU A 430 -27.81 -4.60 -4.29
CA LEU A 430 -27.61 -3.15 -4.42
C LEU A 430 -26.42 -2.69 -3.55
N VAL A 431 -26.33 -3.14 -2.30
CA VAL A 431 -25.18 -2.84 -1.42
C VAL A 431 -23.87 -3.30 -2.07
N LEU A 432 -23.83 -4.53 -2.60
CA LEU A 432 -22.63 -5.04 -3.27
C LEU A 432 -22.25 -4.24 -4.52
N VAL A 433 -23.23 -3.86 -5.35
CA VAL A 433 -22.99 -3.04 -6.55
C VAL A 433 -22.44 -1.67 -6.18
N VAL A 434 -23.04 -0.99 -5.19
CA VAL A 434 -22.60 0.34 -4.75
C VAL A 434 -21.15 0.29 -4.25
N LEU A 435 -20.82 -0.66 -3.37
CA LEU A 435 -19.47 -0.80 -2.83
C LEU A 435 -18.46 -1.19 -3.91
N SER A 436 -18.84 -2.07 -4.84
CA SER A 436 -17.97 -2.48 -5.96
C SER A 436 -17.70 -1.33 -6.92
N VAL A 437 -18.71 -0.52 -7.23
CA VAL A 437 -18.57 0.70 -8.07
C VAL A 437 -17.66 1.71 -7.37
N GLN A 438 -17.83 1.91 -6.08
CA GLN A 438 -16.98 2.80 -5.30
C GLN A 438 -15.52 2.32 -5.28
N LEU A 439 -15.30 1.02 -5.11
CA LEU A 439 -13.99 0.38 -5.21
C LEU A 439 -13.35 0.64 -6.58
N ALA A 440 -14.09 0.32 -7.64
CA ALA A 440 -13.65 0.50 -9.01
C ALA A 440 -13.32 1.98 -9.26
N TRP A 441 -14.13 2.92 -8.78
CA TRP A 441 -13.86 4.35 -8.91
C TRP A 441 -12.57 4.78 -8.20
N LEU A 442 -12.34 4.31 -6.97
CA LEU A 442 -11.14 4.67 -6.20
C LEU A 442 -9.84 4.09 -6.78
N PHE A 443 -9.88 2.90 -7.40
CA PHE A 443 -8.69 2.18 -7.84
C PHE A 443 -8.50 2.14 -9.38
N SER A 444 -9.53 2.46 -10.19
CA SER A 444 -9.45 2.42 -11.66
C SER A 444 -8.53 3.45 -12.27
N GLY A 445 -8.41 4.65 -11.66
CA GLY A 445 -7.57 5.73 -12.18
C GLY A 445 -6.11 5.31 -12.39
N HIS A 446 -5.60 4.45 -11.51
CA HIS A 446 -4.23 3.94 -11.59
C HIS A 446 -4.07 2.82 -12.62
N ILE A 447 -5.06 1.92 -12.74
CA ILE A 447 -5.05 0.86 -13.77
C ILE A 447 -4.99 1.49 -15.18
N ARG A 448 -5.76 2.57 -15.39
CA ARG A 448 -5.76 3.31 -16.65
C ARG A 448 -4.37 3.89 -16.97
N GLN A 449 -3.72 4.54 -16.01
CA GLN A 449 -2.37 5.09 -16.20
C GLN A 449 -1.36 3.99 -16.56
N ARG A 450 -1.37 2.86 -15.85
CA ARG A 450 -0.45 1.75 -16.12
C ARG A 450 -0.62 1.19 -17.54
N ASN A 451 -1.85 1.04 -18.01
CA ASN A 451 -2.14 0.54 -19.35
C ASN A 451 -1.73 1.54 -20.45
N GLU A 452 -1.92 2.85 -20.22
CA GLU A 452 -1.49 3.89 -21.16
C GLU A 452 0.05 3.92 -21.34
N MET A 453 0.82 3.65 -20.29
CA MET A 453 2.29 3.53 -20.39
C MET A 453 2.74 2.23 -21.04
N SER A 454 2.08 1.10 -20.74
CA SER A 454 2.42 -0.19 -21.35
C SER A 454 2.22 -0.19 -22.87
N CYS A 455 1.19 0.49 -23.38
CA CYS A 455 0.89 0.56 -24.81
C CYS A 455 1.76 1.56 -25.59
N ARG A 456 2.34 2.57 -24.93
CA ARG A 456 3.23 3.54 -25.59
C ARG A 456 4.59 2.93 -25.95
N CYS A 457 5.05 1.90 -25.23
CA CYS A 457 6.31 1.23 -25.53
C CYS A 457 6.19 0.24 -26.70
N THR A 458 5.06 -0.45 -26.86
CA THR A 458 4.84 -1.37 -28.00
C THR A 458 4.65 -0.65 -29.32
N LYS A 459 3.87 0.45 -29.35
CA LYS A 459 3.67 1.22 -30.60
C LYS A 459 4.93 1.89 -31.16
N ARG A 460 5.97 2.12 -30.34
CA ARG A 460 7.21 2.75 -30.79
C ARG A 460 8.19 1.78 -31.43
N TYR A 461 8.07 0.49 -31.16
CA TYR A 461 8.88 -0.55 -31.82
C TYR A 461 8.36 -0.87 -33.22
N GLU A 462 7.04 -0.95 -33.41
CA GLU A 462 6.44 -1.23 -34.73
C GLU A 462 6.62 -0.09 -35.75
N ALA A 463 6.72 1.16 -35.28
CA ALA A 463 6.97 2.30 -36.16
C ALA A 463 8.42 2.40 -36.67
N VAL A 464 9.37 1.68 -36.05
CA VAL A 464 10.79 1.65 -36.47
C VAL A 464 11.10 0.42 -37.32
N SER A 465 10.33 -0.67 -37.18
CA SER A 465 10.48 -1.87 -38.02
C SER A 465 9.74 -1.81 -39.37
N GLY A 466 9.03 -0.72 -39.67
CA GLY A 466 8.18 -0.60 -40.86
C GLY A 466 8.83 -0.08 -42.14
N ASN A 467 10.14 0.23 -42.15
CA ASN A 467 10.77 0.95 -43.27
C ASN A 467 11.96 0.22 -43.94
N SER A 468 12.10 -1.10 -43.78
CA SER A 468 13.22 -1.88 -44.32
C SER A 468 12.82 -2.90 -45.40
N HIS A 469 11.80 -2.64 -46.22
CA HIS A 469 11.53 -3.42 -47.43
C HIS A 469 10.99 -2.54 -48.57
N ALA A 470 11.90 -1.89 -49.28
CA ALA A 470 11.70 -1.40 -50.65
C ALA A 470 13.05 -1.16 -51.33
N THR A 471 13.69 -2.24 -51.78
CA THR A 471 14.55 -2.33 -52.97
C THR A 471 14.58 -3.78 -53.43
#